data_AF-A0A8T8LRD2-F1
#
_entry.id   AF-A0A8T8LRD2-F1
#
_cell.length_a   1.000
_cell.length_b   1.000
_cell.length_c   1.000
_cell.angle_alpha   90.00
_cell.angle_beta   90.00
_cell.angle_gamma   90.00
#
_symmetry.space_group_name_H-M   'P 1'
#
loop_
_entity.id
_entity.type
_entity.pdbx_description
1 polymer ?
#
loop_
_entity_poly.entity_id
_entity_poly.type
_entity_poly.pdbx_seq_one_letter_code
_entity_poly.pdbx_strand_id
1 'polypeptide(L)' 'MNDEKVITPFEIGVLAALTVIGKAIAMNPHLDLESLKKDAQAVMSAMPDHPKWQGGEKRIHQAPIESLLAGTEKVLR' A
#
# COMPACT_ATOMS: atom_id res chain seq x y z
N MET A 1 -12.41 -20.23 -9.70
CA MET A 1 -12.43 -19.04 -10.58
C MET A 1 -11.35 -18.10 -10.05
N ASN A 2 -10.46 -17.60 -10.90
CA ASN A 2 -9.56 -16.52 -10.50
C ASN A 2 -10.42 -15.26 -10.44
N ASP A 3 -10.89 -14.92 -9.23
CA ASP A 3 -11.72 -13.73 -9.03
C ASP A 3 -10.85 -12.49 -9.27
N GLU A 4 -11.07 -11.84 -10.41
CA GLU A 4 -10.53 -10.53 -10.74
C GLU A 4 -11.57 -9.47 -10.37
N LYS A 5 -11.17 -8.44 -9.62
CA LYS A 5 -12.06 -7.31 -9.31
C LYS A 5 -11.68 -6.07 -10.11
N VAL A 6 -12.70 -5.31 -10.49
CA VAL A 6 -12.55 -3.97 -11.04
C VAL A 6 -12.34 -3.00 -9.87
N ILE A 7 -11.32 -2.14 -9.97
CA ILE A 7 -11.11 -1.09 -8.98
C ILE A 7 -12.20 -0.02 -9.11
N THR A 8 -12.85 0.29 -8.01
CA THR A 8 -13.92 1.29 -7.93
C THR A 8 -13.35 2.69 -7.72
N PRO A 9 -14.09 3.76 -8.07
CA PRO A 9 -13.67 5.14 -7.79
C PRO A 9 -13.39 5.40 -6.30
N PHE A 10 -14.15 4.76 -5.40
CA PHE A 10 -13.91 4.86 -3.96
C PHE A 10 -12.58 4.24 -3.56
N GLU A 11 -12.25 3.04 -4.05
CA GLU A 11 -10.97 2.40 -3.78
C GLU A 11 -9.80 3.23 -4.30
N ILE A 12 -9.91 3.81 -5.50
CA ILE A 12 -8.91 4.77 -6.00
C ILE A 12 -8.72 5.93 -5.02
N GLY A 13 -9.82 6.52 -4.54
CA GLY A 13 -9.78 7.61 -3.57
C GLY A 13 -9.11 7.23 -2.25
N VAL A 14 -9.43 6.03 -1.73
CA VAL A 14 -8.81 5.51 -0.49
C VAL A 14 -7.31 5.26 -0.67
N LEU A 15 -6.90 4.61 -1.77
CA LEU A 15 -5.47 4.36 -2.03
C LEU A 15 -4.69 5.68 -2.21
N ALA A 16 -5.29 6.67 -2.88
CA ALA A 16 -4.71 8.01 -2.98
C ALA A 16 -4.58 8.69 -1.60
N ALA A 17 -5.62 8.60 -0.75
CA ALA A 17 -5.56 9.13 0.61
C ALA A 17 -4.46 8.45 1.45
N LEU A 18 -4.31 7.13 1.34
CA LEU A 18 -3.24 6.38 2.02
C LEU A 18 -1.85 6.82 1.58
N THR A 19 -1.67 7.17 0.30
CA THR A 19 -0.43 7.75 -0.19
C THR A 19 -0.11 9.08 0.50
N VAL A 20 -1.12 9.94 0.69
CA VAL A 20 -0.94 11.22 1.42
C VAL A 20 -0.61 10.97 2.89
N ILE A 21 -1.27 10.02 3.54
CA ILE A 21 -1.01 9.63 4.92
C ILE A 21 0.42 9.09 5.07
N GLY A 22 0.87 8.22 4.17
CA GLY A 22 2.23 7.69 4.16
C GLY A 22 3.29 8.80 4.08
N LYS A 23 3.05 9.81 3.24
CA LYS A 23 3.92 11.00 3.18
C LYS A 23 3.97 11.72 4.52
N ALA A 24 2.81 11.97 5.15
CA ALA A 24 2.75 12.66 6.45
C ALA A 24 3.47 11.87 7.56
N ILE A 25 3.33 10.55 7.59
CA ILE A 25 4.05 9.66 8.51
C ILE A 25 5.56 9.80 8.32
N ALA A 26 6.03 9.76 7.06
CA ALA A 26 7.46 9.86 6.73
C ALA A 26 8.07 11.25 7.00
N MET A 27 7.25 12.29 7.20
CA MET A 27 7.74 13.61 7.64
C MET A 27 8.17 13.62 9.11
N ASN A 28 7.85 12.60 9.91
CA ASN A 28 8.34 12.50 11.28
C ASN A 28 9.86 12.12 11.29
N PRO A 29 10.76 13.00 11.78
CA PRO A 29 12.20 12.75 11.77
C PRO A 29 12.64 11.63 12.71
N HIS A 30 11.81 11.27 13.70
CA HIS A 30 12.11 10.20 14.67
C HIS A 30 11.59 8.84 14.22
N LEU A 31 10.92 8.76 13.07
CA LEU A 31 10.42 7.51 12.55
C LEU A 31 11.54 6.70 11.88
N ASP A 32 11.72 5.48 12.36
CA ASP A 32 12.51 4.44 11.70
C ASP A 32 11.71 3.86 10.51
N LEU A 33 11.96 4.40 9.32
CA LEU A 33 11.32 3.97 8.09
C LEU A 33 11.71 2.55 7.67
N GLU A 34 12.93 2.10 7.99
CA GLU A 34 13.40 0.79 7.55
C GLU A 34 12.73 -0.33 8.35
N SER A 35 12.60 -0.15 9.67
CA SER A 35 11.79 -1.06 10.50
C SER A 35 10.32 -1.07 10.06
N LEU A 36 9.72 0.09 9.77
CA LEU A 36 8.35 0.17 9.26
C LEU A 36 8.16 -0.60 7.95
N LYS A 37 9.08 -0.44 6.99
CA LYS A 37 9.03 -1.17 5.70
C LYS A 37 9.16 -2.68 5.90
N LYS A 38 10.04 -3.12 6.81
CA LYS A 38 10.21 -4.54 7.14
C LYS A 38 8.94 -5.13 7.72
N ASP A 39 8.31 -4.44 8.67
CA ASP A 39 7.05 -4.89 9.28
C ASP A 39 5.92 -4.92 8.25
N ALA A 40 5.82 -3.91 7.39
CA ALA A 40 4.86 -3.86 6.30
C ALA A 40 5.04 -5.05 5.33
N GLN A 41 6.28 -5.40 4.99
CA GLN A 41 6.58 -6.56 4.14
C GLN A 41 6.16 -7.87 4.81
N ALA A 42 6.42 -8.03 6.11
CA ALA A 42 6.01 -9.22 6.85
C ALA A 42 4.48 -9.39 6.86
N VAL A 43 3.74 -8.29 7.04
CA VAL A 43 2.28 -8.28 6.98
C VAL A 43 1.78 -8.63 5.58
N MET A 44 2.32 -8.00 4.53
CA MET A 44 1.91 -8.27 3.14
C MET A 44 2.19 -9.71 2.72
N SER A 45 3.30 -10.30 3.17
CA SER A 45 3.65 -11.70 2.88
C SER A 45 2.70 -12.71 3.54
N ALA A 46 1.97 -12.32 4.59
CA ALA A 46 0.96 -13.15 5.24
C ALA A 46 -0.45 -12.97 4.64
N MET A 47 -0.62 -12.01 3.71
CA MET A 47 -1.92 -11.75 3.09
C MET A 47 -2.22 -12.73 1.95
N PRO A 48 -3.51 -13.01 1.67
CA PRO A 48 -3.89 -13.84 0.53
C PRO A 48 -3.44 -13.22 -0.80
N ASP A 49 -3.10 -14.09 -1.76
CA ASP A 49 -2.64 -13.66 -3.08
C ASP A 49 -3.77 -13.31 -4.06
N HIS A 50 -4.99 -13.67 -3.69
CA HIS A 50 -6.22 -13.44 -4.44
C HIS A 50 -7.29 -12.84 -3.52
N PRO A 51 -8.24 -12.05 -4.06
CA PRO A 51 -8.39 -11.67 -5.47
C PRO A 51 -7.33 -10.66 -5.95
N LYS A 52 -7.17 -10.57 -7.28
CA LYS A 52 -6.31 -9.58 -7.96
C LYS A 52 -7.15 -8.53 -8.65
N TRP A 53 -6.57 -7.36 -8.89
CA TRP A 53 -7.22 -6.37 -9.76
C TRP A 53 -7.26 -6.89 -11.21
N GLN A 54 -8.35 -6.60 -11.91
CA GLN A 54 -8.49 -6.94 -13.32
C GLN A 54 -7.36 -6.30 -14.15
N GLY A 55 -6.74 -7.10 -15.02
CA GLY A 55 -5.69 -6.62 -15.92
C GLY A 55 -4.34 -6.33 -15.26
N GLY A 56 -4.10 -6.82 -14.03
CA GLY A 56 -2.83 -6.61 -13.34
C GLY A 56 -2.39 -7.77 -12.45
N GLU A 57 -1.12 -7.75 -12.09
CA GLU A 57 -0.55 -8.71 -11.13
C GLU A 57 -0.80 -8.30 -9.66
N LYS A 58 -1.29 -7.07 -9.44
CA LYS A 58 -1.43 -6.48 -8.11
C LYS A 58 -2.51 -7.15 -7.28
N ARG A 59 -2.13 -7.57 -6.07
CA ARG A 59 -2.97 -8.28 -5.10
C ARG A 59 -3.79 -7.25 -4.32
N ILE A 60 -5.11 -7.45 -4.24
CA ILE A 60 -6.03 -6.43 -3.70
C ILE A 60 -5.74 -6.15 -2.22
N HIS A 61 -5.42 -7.20 -1.46
CA HIS A 61 -5.17 -7.09 -0.02
C HIS A 61 -3.92 -6.26 0.33
N GLN A 62 -2.93 -6.26 -0.56
CA GLN A 62 -1.65 -5.57 -0.35
C GLN A 62 -1.72 -4.10 -0.79
N ALA A 63 -2.63 -3.76 -1.70
CA ALA A 63 -2.75 -2.43 -2.30
C ALA A 63 -2.80 -1.25 -1.28
N PRO A 64 -3.50 -1.35 -0.13
CA PRO A 64 -3.48 -0.30 0.88
C PRO A 64 -2.09 -0.03 1.46
N ILE A 65 -1.36 -1.11 1.82
CA ILE A 65 -0.03 -1.01 2.41
C ILE A 65 0.96 -0.50 1.36
N GLU A 66 0.91 -1.04 0.14
CA GLU A 66 1.73 -0.55 -0.99
C GLU A 66 1.53 0.94 -1.23
N SER A 67 0.28 1.41 -1.20
CA SER A 67 -0.04 2.83 -1.42
C SER A 67 0.51 3.72 -0.30
N LEU A 68 0.40 3.26 0.96
CA LEU A 68 0.99 3.96 2.10
C LEU A 68 2.51 4.03 1.98
N LEU A 69 3.18 2.93 1.68
CA LEU A 69 4.64 2.89 1.51
C LEU A 69 5.11 3.78 0.36
N ALA A 70 4.42 3.77 -0.79
CA ALA A 70 4.71 4.68 -1.90
C ALA A 70 4.57 6.16 -1.50
N GLY A 71 3.74 6.47 -0.50
CA GLY A 71 3.66 7.79 0.12
C GLY A 71 4.93 8.16 0.88
N THR A 72 5.50 7.22 1.64
CA THR A 72 6.71 7.45 2.44
C THR A 72 7.92 7.81 1.58
N GLU A 73 8.01 7.26 0.37
CA GLU A 73 9.09 7.49 -0.60
C GLU A 73 9.06 8.91 -1.21
N LYS A 74 7.98 9.66 -1.02
CA LYS A 74 7.83 11.03 -1.54
C LYS A 74 8.45 12.09 -0.62
N VAL A 75 9.05 11.69 0.50
CA VAL A 75 9.79 12.58 1.40
C VAL A 75 11.28 12.47 1.06
N LEU A 76 11.87 13.57 0.62
CA LEU A 76 13.32 13.70 0.51
C LEU A 76 13.88 13.87 1.92
N ARG A 77 14.64 12.89 2.40
CA ARG A 77 15.39 12.93 3.67
C ARG A 77 16.87 13.15 3.40
#